data_AF-A0A448MRD5-F1
#
_entry.id   AF-A0A448MRD5-F1
#
_cell.length_a   1.000
_cell.length_b   1.000
_cell.length_c   1.000
_cell.angle_alpha   90.00
_cell.angle_beta   90.00
_cell.angle_gamma   90.00
#
_symmetry.space_group_name_H-M   'P 1'
#
loop_
_entity.id
_entity.type
_entity.pdbx_description
1 polymer ?
#
loop_
_entity_poly.entity_id
_entity_poly.type
_entity_poly.pdbx_seq_one_letter_code
_entity_poly.pdbx_strand_id
1 'polypeptide(L)'
;MAKPKLTQNQARRIESNHTRTLHRHKKKEIEWQDEMLGESQEGIVVTRYSVHADVENAQGEICRCNLRRTLSSLVVGDRVIWRKGNRQLQGVSGVIEAIQPRVNEIKRPDYYDGLKPIAANIDRIIIVSAVLPTLSLNIIDRYLVVCEIASIEPIIVVNKGDLLTSEQEKK
;
A
#
# COMPACT_ATOMS: atom_id res chain seq x y z
N MET A 1 -28.18 -43.52 10.99
CA MET A 1 -27.83 -44.22 9.73
C MET A 1 -26.58 -43.55 9.15
N ALA A 2 -25.49 -44.30 8.98
CA ALA A 2 -24.18 -43.75 8.58
C ALA A 2 -24.16 -43.43 7.07
N LYS A 3 -23.64 -42.26 6.69
CA LYS A 3 -23.48 -41.87 5.28
C LYS A 3 -22.56 -42.88 4.57
N PRO A 4 -22.91 -43.36 3.37
CA PRO A 4 -22.08 -44.32 2.64
C PRO A 4 -20.71 -43.73 2.32
N LYS A 5 -19.65 -44.53 2.52
CA LYS A 5 -18.27 -44.12 2.25
C LYS A 5 -18.05 -43.98 0.74
N LEU A 6 -17.61 -42.80 0.31
CA LEU A 6 -17.29 -42.50 -1.07
C LEU A 6 -16.13 -43.40 -1.55
N THR A 7 -16.24 -43.91 -2.78
CA THR A 7 -15.13 -44.65 -3.40
C THR A 7 -13.99 -43.69 -3.76
N GLN A 8 -12.74 -44.17 -3.84
CA GLN A 8 -11.58 -43.32 -4.16
C GLN A 8 -11.76 -42.52 -5.47
N ASN A 9 -12.44 -43.11 -6.46
CA ASN A 9 -12.74 -42.43 -7.72
C ASN A 9 -13.82 -41.36 -7.58
N GLN A 10 -14.81 -41.55 -6.69
CA GLN A 10 -15.82 -40.54 -6.38
C GLN A 10 -15.20 -39.38 -5.58
N ALA A 11 -14.33 -39.68 -4.61
CA ALA A 11 -13.59 -38.67 -3.86
C ALA A 11 -12.71 -37.80 -4.77
N ARG A 12 -11.93 -38.42 -5.68
CA ARG A 12 -11.12 -37.69 -6.68
C ARG A 12 -11.95 -36.83 -7.63
N ARG A 13 -13.13 -37.31 -8.07
CA ARG A 13 -14.04 -36.51 -8.91
C ARG A 13 -14.63 -35.34 -8.14
N ILE A 14 -15.00 -35.53 -6.87
CA ILE A 14 -15.50 -34.46 -6.01
C ILE A 14 -14.40 -33.43 -5.76
N GLU A 15 -13.17 -33.85 -5.48
CA GLU A 15 -12.02 -32.96 -5.29
C GLU A 15 -11.66 -32.21 -6.58
N SER A 16 -11.64 -32.88 -7.73
CA SER A 16 -11.44 -32.24 -9.04
C SER A 16 -12.54 -31.21 -9.36
N ASN A 17 -13.81 -31.54 -9.09
CA ASN A 17 -14.93 -30.64 -9.29
C ASN A 17 -14.91 -29.48 -8.28
N HIS A 18 -14.52 -29.73 -7.03
CA HIS A 18 -14.38 -28.72 -5.99
C HIS A 18 -13.26 -27.74 -6.36
N THR A 19 -12.09 -28.24 -6.74
CA THR A 19 -10.95 -27.46 -7.25
C THR A 19 -11.34 -26.66 -8.49
N ARG A 20 -12.02 -27.27 -9.48
CA ARG A 20 -12.55 -26.54 -10.66
C ARG A 20 -13.54 -25.45 -10.30
N THR A 21 -14.44 -25.70 -9.35
CA THR A 21 -15.45 -24.73 -8.90
C THR A 21 -14.80 -23.57 -8.12
N LEU A 22 -13.81 -23.86 -7.28
CA LEU A 22 -12.98 -22.88 -6.59
C LEU A 22 -12.17 -22.01 -7.57
N HIS A 23 -11.57 -22.62 -8.60
CA HIS A 23 -10.89 -21.88 -9.67
C HIS A 23 -11.84 -21.03 -10.50
N ARG A 24 -13.09 -21.49 -10.71
CA ARG A 24 -14.13 -20.72 -11.41
C ARG A 24 -14.54 -19.47 -10.62
N HIS A 25 -14.54 -19.54 -9.29
CA HIS A 25 -14.80 -18.39 -8.41
C HIS A 25 -13.61 -17.42 -8.31
N LYS A 26 -12.36 -17.92 -8.35
CA LYS A 26 -11.16 -17.06 -8.42
C LYS A 26 -11.02 -16.28 -9.73
N LYS A 27 -11.66 -16.72 -10.82
CA LYS A 27 -11.54 -16.13 -12.16
C LYS A 27 -12.53 -14.99 -12.47
N LYS A 28 -13.14 -14.40 -11.44
CA LYS A 28 -13.97 -13.19 -11.54
C LYS A 28 -13.19 -11.94 -11.15
N GLU A 29 -11.91 -11.86 -11.51
CA GLU A 29 -11.25 -10.55 -11.62
C GLU A 29 -11.94 -9.81 -12.77
N ILE A 30 -12.61 -8.72 -12.44
CA ILE A 30 -13.23 -7.84 -13.43
C ILE A 30 -12.07 -7.18 -14.19
N GLU A 31 -11.75 -7.71 -15.37
CA GLU A 31 -10.85 -7.05 -16.30
C GLU A 31 -11.59 -5.87 -16.93
N TRP A 32 -11.16 -4.66 -16.57
CA TRP A 32 -11.69 -3.42 -17.12
C TRP A 32 -11.23 -3.30 -18.57
N GLN A 33 -12.19 -3.20 -19.48
CA GLN A 33 -11.93 -2.90 -20.89
C GLN A 33 -11.87 -1.38 -21.08
N ASP A 34 -11.07 -0.90 -22.04
CA ASP A 34 -10.82 0.53 -22.24
C ASP A 34 -12.09 1.34 -22.57
N GLU A 35 -13.12 0.71 -23.15
CA GLU A 35 -14.43 1.31 -23.42
C GLU A 35 -15.27 1.57 -22.16
N MET A 36 -14.97 0.88 -21.06
CA MET A 36 -15.66 1.01 -19.77
C MET A 36 -15.05 2.09 -18.87
N LEU A 37 -14.01 2.77 -19.34
CA LEU A 37 -13.22 3.73 -18.61
C LEU A 37 -13.41 5.13 -19.20
N GLY A 38 -13.48 6.14 -18.34
CA GLY A 38 -13.52 7.54 -18.71
C GLY A 38 -12.16 8.05 -19.19
N GLU A 39 -11.95 9.36 -19.08
CA GLU A 39 -10.69 9.99 -19.46
C GLU A 39 -9.55 9.64 -18.50
N SER A 40 -8.31 9.71 -19.00
CA SER A 40 -7.11 9.58 -18.19
C SER A 40 -6.93 10.82 -17.32
N GLN A 41 -6.70 10.58 -16.04
CA GLN A 41 -6.60 11.62 -15.01
C GLN A 41 -5.37 11.37 -14.16
N GLU A 42 -4.80 12.44 -13.63
CA GLU A 42 -3.78 12.36 -12.61
C GLU A 42 -4.42 12.08 -11.24
N GLY A 43 -3.65 11.45 -10.38
CA GLY A 43 -4.05 11.23 -8.99
C GLY A 43 -2.87 10.84 -8.12
N ILE A 44 -3.10 10.82 -6.82
CA ILE A 44 -2.11 10.43 -5.82
C ILE A 44 -2.62 9.20 -5.09
N VAL A 45 -1.76 8.19 -4.92
CA VAL A 45 -2.09 7.01 -4.13
C VAL A 45 -2.11 7.39 -2.65
N VAL A 46 -3.29 7.27 -2.04
CA VAL A 46 -3.48 7.55 -0.60
C VAL A 46 -3.35 6.27 0.21
N THR A 47 -3.89 5.15 -0.29
CA THR A 47 -3.83 3.86 0.41
C THR A 47 -3.53 2.73 -0.56
N ARG A 48 -2.66 1.81 -0.15
CA ARG A 48 -2.34 0.61 -0.90
C ARG A 48 -2.92 -0.64 -0.23
N TYR A 49 -3.85 -1.31 -0.90
CA TYR A 49 -4.27 -2.68 -0.58
C TYR A 49 -3.48 -3.68 -1.43
N SER A 50 -3.52 -4.99 -1.17
CA SER A 50 -2.72 -5.93 -1.98
C SER A 50 -3.04 -5.86 -3.49
N VAL A 51 -4.33 -5.86 -3.84
CA VAL A 51 -4.80 -5.89 -5.26
C VAL A 51 -5.47 -4.59 -5.71
N HIS A 52 -5.78 -3.69 -4.77
CA HIS A 52 -6.42 -2.40 -5.02
C HIS A 52 -5.59 -1.26 -4.47
N ALA A 53 -5.88 -0.04 -4.87
CA ALA A 53 -5.35 1.16 -4.21
C ALA A 53 -6.42 2.25 -4.25
N ASP A 54 -6.45 3.09 -3.22
CA ASP A 54 -7.30 4.26 -3.19
C ASP A 54 -6.49 5.45 -3.73
N VAL A 55 -7.05 6.12 -4.75
CA VAL A 55 -6.44 7.23 -5.46
C VAL A 55 -7.25 8.49 -5.21
N GLU A 56 -6.60 9.55 -4.79
CA GLU A 56 -7.18 10.88 -4.67
C GLU A 56 -7.00 11.66 -5.97
N ASN A 57 -8.09 12.26 -6.46
CA ASN A 57 -8.09 13.09 -7.66
C ASN A 57 -7.80 14.57 -7.33
N ALA A 58 -7.71 15.41 -8.35
CA ALA A 58 -7.47 16.85 -8.20
C ALA A 58 -8.57 17.60 -7.40
N GLN A 59 -9.74 16.99 -7.24
CA GLN A 59 -10.87 17.54 -6.48
C GLN A 59 -10.89 17.07 -5.01
N GLY A 60 -9.92 16.24 -4.60
CA GLY A 60 -9.86 15.65 -3.26
C GLY A 60 -10.80 14.46 -3.05
N GLU A 61 -11.40 13.92 -4.11
CA GLU A 61 -12.24 12.74 -4.03
C GLU A 61 -11.39 11.47 -4.08
N ILE A 62 -11.66 10.53 -3.17
CA ILE A 62 -10.95 9.26 -3.09
C ILE A 62 -11.73 8.17 -3.85
N CYS A 63 -11.06 7.57 -4.84
CA CYS A 63 -11.60 6.51 -5.67
C CYS A 63 -10.79 5.21 -5.51
N ARG A 64 -11.46 4.12 -5.15
CA ARG A 64 -10.85 2.79 -5.13
C ARG A 64 -10.60 2.27 -6.54
N CYS A 65 -9.37 1.92 -6.85
CA CYS A 65 -8.93 1.50 -8.17
C CYS A 65 -8.28 0.11 -8.16
N ASN A 66 -8.47 -0.63 -9.25
CA ASN A 66 -7.66 -1.81 -9.56
C ASN A 66 -6.31 -1.38 -10.13
N LEU A 67 -5.32 -2.26 -10.01
CA LEU A 67 -4.02 -2.08 -10.65
C LEU A 67 -3.97 -2.91 -11.92
N ARG A 68 -3.42 -2.35 -13.02
CA ARG A 68 -3.01 -3.18 -14.16
C ARG A 68 -1.88 -4.13 -13.72
N ARG A 69 -1.88 -5.36 -14.25
CA ARG A 69 -0.86 -6.39 -13.92
C ARG A 69 0.58 -5.97 -14.26
N THR A 70 0.74 -5.02 -15.18
CA THR A 70 2.03 -4.46 -15.58
C THR A 70 2.63 -3.54 -14.52
N LEU A 71 1.82 -3.03 -13.58
CA LEU A 71 2.28 -2.18 -12.50
C LEU A 71 2.91 -3.01 -11.39
N SER A 72 4.19 -2.78 -11.15
CA SER A 72 4.90 -3.30 -10.00
C SER A 72 5.17 -2.18 -9.00
N SER A 73 5.31 -2.54 -7.73
CA SER A 73 5.86 -1.65 -6.71
C SER A 73 5.09 -0.36 -6.39
N LEU A 74 3.78 -0.29 -6.63
CA LEU A 74 2.93 0.86 -6.25
C LEU A 74 2.90 1.06 -4.72
N VAL A 75 3.22 2.27 -4.25
CA VAL A 75 3.22 2.66 -2.83
C VAL A 75 2.43 3.95 -2.60
N VAL A 76 2.19 4.28 -1.32
CA VAL A 76 1.55 5.53 -0.93
C VAL A 76 2.44 6.72 -1.33
N GLY A 77 1.81 7.79 -1.82
CA GLY A 77 2.48 8.99 -2.32
C GLY A 77 2.92 8.90 -3.79
N ASP A 78 2.78 7.74 -4.44
CA ASP A 78 2.98 7.65 -5.89
C ASP A 78 1.98 8.55 -6.63
N ARG A 79 2.49 9.36 -7.57
CA ARG A 79 1.68 10.07 -8.55
C ARG A 79 1.38 9.12 -9.69
N VAL A 80 0.12 9.02 -10.08
CA VAL A 80 -0.35 8.01 -11.03
C VAL A 80 -1.22 8.60 -12.11
N ILE A 81 -1.23 7.92 -13.26
CA ILE A 81 -2.27 8.09 -14.27
C ILE A 81 -3.29 6.97 -14.08
N TRP A 82 -4.54 7.36 -13.89
CA TRP A 82 -5.65 6.43 -13.67
C TRP A 82 -6.87 6.87 -14.47
N ARG A 83 -7.81 5.94 -14.67
CA ARG A 83 -9.08 6.20 -15.35
C ARG A 83 -10.23 5.79 -14.47
N LYS A 84 -11.23 6.66 -14.34
CA LYS A 84 -12.47 6.37 -13.63
C LYS A 84 -13.32 5.40 -14.44
N GLY A 85 -13.92 4.42 -13.79
CA GLY A 85 -14.86 3.49 -14.38
C GLY A 85 -16.23 4.12 -14.60
N ASN A 86 -16.86 3.83 -15.74
CA ASN A 86 -18.22 4.31 -16.05
C ASN A 86 -19.28 3.75 -15.09
N ARG A 87 -18.97 2.63 -14.41
CA ARG A 87 -19.78 2.03 -13.36
C ARG A 87 -18.89 1.58 -12.21
N GLN A 88 -19.40 1.66 -10.99
CA GLN A 88 -18.74 1.06 -9.84
C GLN A 88 -19.02 -0.44 -9.83
N LEU A 89 -17.96 -1.25 -9.84
CA LEU A 89 -18.03 -2.70 -9.85
C LEU A 89 -17.38 -3.23 -8.57
N GLN A 90 -18.18 -3.85 -7.70
CA GLN A 90 -17.71 -4.40 -6.41
C GLN A 90 -16.97 -3.36 -5.54
N GLY A 91 -17.44 -2.11 -5.53
CA GLY A 91 -16.81 -1.02 -4.78
C GLY A 91 -15.60 -0.38 -5.47
N VAL A 92 -15.10 -0.98 -6.57
CA VAL A 92 -14.00 -0.45 -7.38
C VAL A 92 -14.57 0.49 -8.45
N SER A 93 -13.97 1.66 -8.56
CA SER A 93 -14.46 2.78 -9.37
C SER A 93 -13.45 3.24 -10.43
N GLY A 94 -12.37 2.49 -10.64
CA GLY A 94 -11.36 2.87 -11.64
C GLY A 94 -10.18 1.89 -11.75
N VAL A 95 -9.23 2.26 -12.59
CA VAL A 95 -8.00 1.50 -12.85
C VAL A 95 -6.81 2.43 -12.91
N ILE A 96 -5.73 2.06 -12.23
CA ILE A 96 -4.43 2.71 -12.35
C ILE A 96 -3.68 2.11 -13.54
N GLU A 97 -3.22 2.96 -14.45
CA GLU A 97 -2.58 2.57 -15.70
C GLU A 97 -1.07 2.74 -15.66
N ALA A 98 -0.59 3.82 -15.05
CA ALA A 98 0.83 4.15 -15.00
C ALA A 98 1.20 4.82 -13.67
N ILE A 99 2.47 4.69 -13.29
CA ILE A 99 3.09 5.38 -12.17
C ILE A 99 4.06 6.41 -12.76
N GLN A 100 3.96 7.66 -12.32
CA GLN A 100 4.88 8.72 -12.74
C GLN A 100 6.25 8.55 -12.05
N PRO A 101 7.34 9.11 -12.62
CA PRO A 101 8.65 9.05 -11.99
C PRO A 101 8.65 9.61 -10.57
N ARG A 102 9.31 8.89 -9.65
CA ARG A 102 9.44 9.30 -8.25
C ARG A 102 10.52 10.36 -8.10
N VAL A 103 10.25 11.37 -7.29
CA VAL A 103 11.26 12.37 -6.87
C VAL A 103 12.18 11.76 -5.80
N ASN A 104 11.60 11.01 -4.86
CA ASN A 104 12.31 10.26 -3.84
C ASN A 104 11.47 9.05 -3.40
N GLU A 105 12.09 8.14 -2.65
CA GLU A 105 11.41 6.98 -2.07
C GLU A 105 12.06 6.51 -0.78
N ILE A 106 11.22 6.04 0.14
CA ILE A 106 11.68 5.41 1.38
C ILE A 106 11.65 3.90 1.16
N LYS A 107 12.77 3.24 1.41
CA LYS A 107 12.91 1.78 1.31
C LYS A 107 13.11 1.15 2.67
N ARG A 108 12.48 -0.01 2.85
CA ARG A 108 12.68 -0.86 4.01
C ARG A 108 13.40 -2.15 3.58
N PRO A 109 14.42 -2.60 4.32
CA PRO A 109 14.99 -3.93 4.13
C PRO A 109 13.96 -4.99 4.52
N ASP A 110 13.74 -5.94 3.62
CA ASP A 110 12.98 -7.17 3.80
C ASP A 110 13.97 -8.34 3.87
N TYR A 111 13.67 -9.32 4.73
CA TYR A 111 14.59 -10.43 5.04
C TYR A 111 14.90 -11.31 3.82
N TYR A 112 13.97 -11.42 2.87
CA TYR A 112 14.09 -12.31 1.71
C TYR A 112 14.18 -11.55 0.38
N ASP A 113 13.56 -10.36 0.31
CA ASP A 113 13.31 -9.67 -0.96
C ASP A 113 14.14 -8.39 -1.14
N GLY A 114 15.18 -8.20 -0.32
CA GLY A 114 16.05 -7.02 -0.40
C GLY A 114 15.33 -5.74 0.03
N LEU A 115 15.53 -4.64 -0.70
CA LEU A 115 14.94 -3.34 -0.37
C LEU A 115 13.57 -3.17 -1.05
N LYS A 116 12.50 -3.04 -0.25
CA LYS A 116 11.16 -2.73 -0.75
C LYS A 116 10.78 -1.29 -0.47
N PRO A 117 10.28 -0.53 -1.46
CA PRO A 117 9.75 0.80 -1.20
C PRO A 117 8.48 0.71 -0.36
N ILE A 118 8.32 1.65 0.55
CA ILE A 118 7.15 1.76 1.44
C ILE A 118 6.35 3.04 1.21
N ALA A 119 7.01 4.10 0.73
CA ALA A 119 6.41 5.39 0.40
C ALA A 119 7.27 6.12 -0.64
N ALA A 120 6.67 7.03 -1.40
CA ALA A 120 7.34 7.82 -2.43
C ALA A 120 6.87 9.28 -2.42
N ASN A 121 7.68 10.17 -3.03
CA ASN A 121 7.38 11.59 -3.21
C ASN A 121 7.09 12.32 -1.88
N ILE A 122 7.93 12.08 -0.88
CA ILE A 122 7.81 12.64 0.46
C ILE A 122 8.68 13.88 0.57
N ASP A 123 8.10 15.01 0.99
CA ASP A 123 8.86 16.28 1.10
C ASP A 123 9.64 16.39 2.42
N ARG A 124 9.11 15.78 3.49
CA ARG A 124 9.64 15.86 4.87
C ARG A 124 9.41 14.57 5.63
N ILE A 125 10.36 14.18 6.48
CA ILE A 125 10.20 13.11 7.46
C ILE A 125 10.21 13.73 8.86
N ILE A 126 9.17 13.47 9.65
CA ILE A 126 9.09 13.91 11.04
C ILE A 126 9.47 12.74 11.95
N ILE A 127 10.65 12.81 12.57
CA ILE A 127 11.18 11.83 13.52
C ILE A 127 10.65 12.18 14.90
N VAL A 128 9.59 11.50 15.33
CA VAL A 128 8.98 11.71 16.64
C VAL A 128 9.60 10.74 17.65
N SER A 129 10.28 11.29 18.67
CA SER A 129 10.76 10.56 19.85
C SER A 129 10.10 11.10 21.11
N ALA A 130 10.15 10.36 22.22
CA ALA A 130 9.53 10.79 23.48
C ALA A 130 10.45 10.51 24.66
N VAL A 131 10.27 11.28 25.74
CA VAL A 131 11.05 11.14 26.98
C VAL A 131 10.75 9.84 27.72
N LEU A 132 9.53 9.30 27.56
CA LEU A 132 9.10 8.00 28.11
C LEU A 132 8.54 7.07 27.01
N PRO A 133 8.91 5.76 27.01
CA PRO A 133 9.64 5.04 28.06
C PRO A 133 11.14 5.39 28.15
N THR A 134 11.81 5.67 27.03
CA THR A 134 13.17 6.19 26.99
C THR A 134 13.39 6.99 25.70
N LEU A 135 14.11 8.12 25.80
CA LEU A 135 14.59 8.86 24.64
C LEU A 135 15.87 8.20 24.10
N SER A 136 15.77 7.49 22.97
CA SER A 136 16.92 6.82 22.36
C SER A 136 17.50 7.64 21.20
N LEU A 137 18.67 8.24 21.40
CA LEU A 137 19.39 8.96 20.35
C LEU A 137 19.81 8.04 19.19
N ASN A 138 20.17 6.79 19.49
CA ASN A 138 20.52 5.79 18.47
C ASN A 138 19.36 5.54 17.48
N ILE A 139 18.10 5.58 17.94
CA ILE A 139 16.96 5.46 17.02
C ILE A 139 16.87 6.69 16.10
N ILE A 140 17.06 7.89 16.65
CA ILE A 140 17.06 9.14 15.89
C ILE A 140 18.16 9.10 14.83
N ASP A 141 19.38 8.75 15.19
CA ASP A 141 20.53 8.66 14.27
C ASP A 141 20.26 7.71 13.10
N ARG A 142 19.65 6.55 13.37
CA ARG A 142 19.27 5.59 12.33
C ARG A 142 18.24 6.17 11.36
N TYR A 143 17.28 6.95 11.84
CA TYR A 143 16.32 7.62 10.97
C TYR A 143 16.96 8.77 10.20
N LEU A 144 17.90 9.51 10.78
CA LEU A 144 18.67 10.53 10.07
C LEU A 144 19.43 9.93 8.88
N VAL A 145 20.06 8.76 9.07
CA VAL A 145 20.71 8.02 7.97
C VAL A 145 19.70 7.65 6.86
N VAL A 146 18.49 7.21 7.22
CA VAL A 146 17.44 6.92 6.23
C VAL A 146 17.02 8.18 5.46
N CYS A 147 16.87 9.31 6.16
CA CYS A 147 16.51 10.59 5.57
C CYS A 147 17.57 11.06 4.57
N GLU A 148 18.86 10.94 4.93
CA GLU A 148 19.99 11.29 4.06
C GLU A 148 20.03 10.41 2.80
N ILE A 149 19.91 9.08 2.96
CA ILE A 149 19.86 8.14 1.83
C ILE A 149 18.70 8.44 0.88
N ALA A 150 17.54 8.81 1.43
CA ALA A 150 16.36 9.17 0.64
C ALA A 150 16.41 10.60 0.10
N SER A 151 17.39 11.41 0.51
CA SER A 151 17.48 12.85 0.21
C SER A 151 16.22 13.62 0.61
N ILE A 152 15.71 13.33 1.81
CA ILE A 152 14.53 13.98 2.40
C ILE A 152 14.95 14.71 3.67
N GLU A 153 14.55 15.96 3.83
CA GLU A 153 14.90 16.76 5.01
C GLU A 153 14.16 16.26 6.26
N PRO A 154 14.88 15.93 7.35
CA PRO A 154 14.27 15.47 8.59
C PRO A 154 13.87 16.63 9.51
N ILE A 155 12.80 16.43 10.29
CA ILE A 155 12.40 17.27 11.42
C ILE A 155 12.36 16.39 12.67
N ILE A 156 13.12 16.74 13.70
CA ILE A 156 13.11 16.00 14.97
C ILE A 156 12.09 16.63 15.90
N VAL A 157 11.18 15.81 16.43
CA VAL A 157 10.18 16.23 17.42
C VAL A 157 10.35 15.41 18.68
N VAL A 158 10.57 16.08 19.81
CA VAL A 158 10.57 15.47 21.14
C VAL A 158 9.20 15.66 21.76
N ASN A 159 8.43 14.58 21.82
CA ASN A 159 7.10 14.52 22.41
C ASN A 159 7.15 14.24 23.92
N LYS A 160 6.03 14.52 24.60
CA LYS A 160 5.83 14.35 26.05
C LYS A 160 6.78 15.21 26.92
N GLY A 161 7.12 16.41 26.43
CA GLY A 161 7.94 17.36 27.18
C GLY A 161 7.32 17.76 28.52
N ASP A 162 6.00 17.70 28.64
CA ASP A 162 5.24 17.92 29.87
C ASP A 162 5.60 16.97 31.03
N LEU A 163 6.25 15.84 30.74
CA LEU A 163 6.68 14.86 31.73
C LEU A 163 8.09 15.10 32.26
N LEU A 164 8.80 16.11 31.74
CA LEU A 164 10.13 16.48 32.21
C LEU A 164 10.05 17.16 33.56
N THR A 165 11.00 16.86 34.45
CA THR A 165 11.20 17.68 35.64
C THR A 165 11.91 18.99 35.26
N SER A 166 11.76 20.04 36.06
CA SER A 166 12.41 21.34 35.80
C SER A 166 13.94 21.29 35.73
N GLU A 167 14.58 20.23 36.24
CA GLU A 167 16.02 20.00 36.10
C GLU A 167 16.36 19.39 34.73
N GLN A 168 15.47 18.59 34.16
CA GLN A 168 15.64 17.97 32.84
C GLN A 168 15.32 18.94 31.70
N GLU A 169 14.44 19.92 31.90
CA GLU A 169 14.14 20.96 30.89
C GLU A 169 15.32 21.93 30.64
N LYS A 170 16.23 22.06 31.61
CA LYS A 170 17.35 23.02 31.54
C LYS A 170 18.64 22.43 30.94
N LYS A 171 18.65 21.13 30.66
CA LYS A 171 19.77 20.42 30.01
C LYS A 171 19.54 20.31 28.51
#